data_AF-A0A2P4SPG4-F1
#
_entry.id   AF-A0A2P4SPG4-F1
#
_cell.length_a   1.000
_cell.length_b   1.000
_cell.length_c   1.000
_cell.angle_alpha   90.00
_cell.angle_beta   90.00
_cell.angle_gamma   90.00
#
_symmetry.space_group_name_H-M   'P 1'
#
loop_
_entity.id
_entity.type
_entity.pdbx_description
1 polymer ?
#
loop_
_entity_poly.entity_id
_entity_poly.type
_entity_poly.pdbx_seq_one_letter_code
_entity_poly.pdbx_strand_id
1 'polypeptide(L)'
;MPGSLLPRYRSGIRGYMKAVVLDLLRRYLQVEMQFQQAHYDKCVISLREQYKPDMTPVLESIFSHAQVAKKNLLVTMLIDQLCGREPTLTDELTAILNELTQLSKTEHSKVALRARQVLIASHLPSYELRHNQVESIFLSAIDMYGHEFCPENLKKLILSETTIFDVLPFFFYHDNQVVRMAALEVYVRRGYIAYELNSLQHRQLSDGTCLVEFQFMLPFSHPNRMSVPISISNPDLARHSTELFMDSGFSPLSQRMGAMVAFNKFEDFTRNFDEVISCFADPPLESSLFSEARATIYGEEDAKNIREEPIHILNIALRRADHAEDEKLVPIFRAFAQSKKNILVDCGLRRITFLIAQQFAEDRIYRHLEPALAFQLELSRMRNFDLTAIPCANHKMHLYVGAAKVQAGTEATDYRFFIRAIVRHSDLITKARLGAARLPFPAAFQSWWRAL
;
A
#
# COMPACT_ATOMS: atom_id res chain seq x y z
N MET A 1 46.95 0.81 36.69
CA MET A 1 46.33 -0.44 36.18
C MET A 1 45.99 -0.30 34.69
N PRO A 2 46.93 -0.56 33.77
CA PRO A 2 46.71 -0.38 32.32
C PRO A 2 46.00 -1.57 31.62
N GLY A 3 45.74 -2.67 32.33
CA GLY A 3 45.22 -3.92 31.75
C GLY A 3 43.74 -3.93 31.35
N SER A 4 42.96 -2.88 31.65
CA SER A 4 41.51 -2.83 31.39
C SER A 4 41.11 -2.11 30.09
N LEU A 5 42.06 -1.48 29.38
CA LEU A 5 41.80 -0.67 28.19
C LEU A 5 41.69 -1.51 26.92
N LEU A 6 42.59 -2.48 26.71
CA LEU A 6 42.60 -3.33 25.51
C LEU A 6 41.32 -4.17 25.33
N PRO A 7 40.74 -4.78 26.37
CA PRO A 7 39.48 -5.52 26.22
C PRO A 7 38.29 -4.63 25.84
N ARG A 8 38.27 -3.36 26.31
CA ARG A 8 37.16 -2.41 26.07
C ARG A 8 37.06 -1.99 24.60
N TYR A 9 38.19 -1.88 23.91
CA TYR A 9 38.23 -1.45 22.51
C TYR A 9 38.42 -2.61 21.51
N ARG A 10 38.22 -3.87 21.94
CA ARG A 10 38.42 -5.04 21.09
C ARG A 10 37.52 -5.06 19.84
N SER A 11 36.34 -4.45 19.92
CA SER A 11 35.38 -4.28 18.82
C SER A 11 35.48 -2.90 18.14
N GLY A 12 36.59 -2.19 18.35
CA GLY A 12 36.81 -0.84 17.84
C GLY A 12 36.02 0.22 18.60
N ILE A 13 36.20 1.49 18.19
CA ILE A 13 35.56 2.65 18.85
C ILE A 13 34.03 2.59 18.74
N ARG A 14 33.51 2.14 17.59
CA ARG A 14 32.05 1.97 17.39
C ARG A 14 31.48 0.84 18.25
N GLY A 15 32.17 -0.29 18.35
CA GLY A 15 31.75 -1.40 19.19
C GLY A 15 31.74 -1.04 20.68
N TYR A 16 32.77 -0.31 21.14
CA TYR A 16 32.80 0.22 22.50
C TYR A 16 31.66 1.21 22.78
N MET A 17 31.41 2.15 21.87
CA MET A 17 30.27 3.07 21.99
C MET A 17 28.94 2.32 22.11
N LYS A 18 28.70 1.30 21.28
CA LYS A 18 27.50 0.45 21.36
C LYS A 18 27.40 -0.25 22.72
N ALA A 19 28.48 -0.87 23.19
CA ALA A 19 28.51 -1.54 24.48
C ALA A 19 28.16 -0.60 25.65
N VAL A 20 28.72 0.61 25.65
CA VAL A 20 28.42 1.62 26.68
C VAL A 20 26.94 2.04 26.66
N VAL A 21 26.36 2.28 25.49
CA VAL A 21 24.94 2.65 25.40
C VAL A 21 24.03 1.47 25.78
N LEU A 22 24.35 0.24 25.35
CA LEU A 22 23.62 -0.96 25.75
C LEU A 22 23.64 -1.15 27.27
N ASP A 23 24.78 -0.94 27.91
CA ASP A 23 24.90 -1.02 29.36
C ASP A 23 24.08 0.06 30.08
N LEU A 24 24.00 1.28 29.54
CA LEU A 24 23.11 2.33 30.08
C LEU A 24 21.64 1.94 29.99
N LEU A 25 21.21 1.35 28.87
CA LEU A 25 19.85 0.87 28.68
C LEU A 25 19.53 -0.29 29.64
N ARG A 26 20.46 -1.24 29.81
CA ARG A 26 20.32 -2.35 30.79
C ARG A 26 20.19 -1.84 32.21
N ARG A 27 21.00 -0.86 32.62
CA ARG A 27 20.92 -0.26 33.97
C ARG A 27 19.60 0.47 34.19
N TYR A 28 19.11 1.21 33.19
CA TYR A 28 17.78 1.81 33.25
C TYR A 28 16.72 0.73 33.47
N LEU A 29 16.75 -0.33 32.67
CA LEU A 29 15.76 -1.39 32.68
C LEU A 29 15.77 -2.18 33.99
N GLN A 30 16.95 -2.51 34.52
CA GLN A 30 17.12 -3.20 35.80
C GLN A 30 16.44 -2.47 36.96
N VAL A 31 16.55 -1.13 37.00
CA VAL A 31 15.88 -0.33 38.03
C VAL A 31 14.38 -0.28 37.78
N GLU A 32 13.94 0.07 36.56
CA GLU A 32 12.52 0.32 36.30
C GLU A 32 11.65 -0.96 36.30
N MET A 33 12.23 -2.13 36.01
CA MET A 33 11.53 -3.42 36.12
C MET A 33 11.08 -3.73 37.56
N GLN A 34 11.90 -3.36 38.54
CA GLN A 34 11.59 -3.57 39.96
C GLN A 34 10.34 -2.79 40.39
N PHE A 35 10.07 -1.66 39.74
CA PHE A 35 8.91 -0.82 39.99
C PHE A 35 7.70 -1.19 39.11
N GLN A 36 7.72 -2.22 38.25
CA GLN A 36 6.55 -2.58 37.44
C GLN A 36 5.52 -3.47 38.15
N GLN A 37 5.95 -4.31 39.10
CA GLN A 37 5.12 -5.43 39.61
C GLN A 37 3.94 -5.00 40.49
N ALA A 38 3.99 -3.81 41.11
CA ALA A 38 2.95 -3.34 42.02
C ALA A 38 2.93 -1.80 42.14
N HIS A 39 2.02 -1.31 43.00
CA HIS A 39 2.08 0.07 43.50
C HIS A 39 3.41 0.33 44.21
N TYR A 40 3.86 1.58 44.16
CA TYR A 40 5.16 2.02 44.64
C TYR A 40 5.52 1.48 46.04
N ASP A 41 4.62 1.61 47.01
CA ASP A 41 4.86 1.18 48.39
C ASP A 41 5.16 -0.33 48.50
N LYS A 42 4.42 -1.16 47.75
CA LYS A 42 4.63 -2.61 47.72
C LYS A 42 5.95 -2.97 47.03
N CYS A 43 6.33 -2.25 45.98
CA CYS A 43 7.63 -2.43 45.32
C CYS A 43 8.79 -2.10 46.27
N VAL A 44 8.69 -1.00 47.04
CA VAL A 44 9.72 -0.61 48.01
C VAL A 44 9.85 -1.65 49.14
N ILE A 45 8.72 -2.17 49.65
CA ILE A 45 8.74 -3.24 50.65
C ILE A 45 9.39 -4.51 50.08
N SER A 46 9.02 -4.91 48.86
CA SER A 46 9.62 -6.07 48.18
C SER A 46 11.13 -5.91 47.97
N LEU A 47 11.58 -4.71 47.57
CA LEU A 47 13.00 -4.39 47.42
C LEU A 47 13.75 -4.46 48.74
N ARG A 48 13.17 -3.91 49.82
CA ARG A 48 13.74 -4.02 51.16
C ARG A 48 13.86 -5.47 51.63
N GLU A 49 12.85 -6.30 51.33
CA GLU A 49 12.87 -7.72 51.68
C GLU A 49 13.93 -8.51 50.88
N GLN A 50 14.17 -8.12 49.62
CA GLN A 50 15.16 -8.76 48.74
C GLN A 50 16.60 -8.39 49.11
N TYR A 51 16.84 -7.17 49.60
CA TYR A 51 18.17 -6.65 49.92
C TYR A 51 18.41 -6.43 51.42
N LYS A 52 17.71 -7.16 52.31
CA LYS A 52 17.82 -7.02 53.79
C LYS A 52 19.23 -6.82 54.38
N PRO A 53 20.30 -7.51 53.93
CA PRO A 53 21.62 -7.30 54.52
C PRO A 53 22.30 -5.99 54.09
N ASP A 54 21.88 -5.37 52.99
CA ASP A 54 22.47 -4.15 52.44
C ASP A 54 21.38 -3.19 51.89
N MET A 55 21.15 -2.08 52.59
CA MET A 55 20.12 -1.10 52.23
C MET A 55 20.59 -0.07 51.19
N THR A 56 21.88 -0.06 50.86
CA THR A 56 22.47 0.86 49.87
C THR A 56 21.84 0.71 48.48
N PRO A 57 21.70 -0.50 47.88
CA PRO A 57 21.04 -0.68 46.58
C PRO A 57 19.56 -0.28 46.59
N VAL A 58 18.87 -0.42 47.73
CA VAL A 58 17.46 0.00 47.86
C VAL A 58 17.36 1.52 47.75
N LEU A 59 18.24 2.25 48.45
CA LEU A 59 18.29 3.71 48.39
C LEU A 59 18.65 4.20 46.98
N GLU A 60 19.63 3.57 46.32
CA GLU A 60 20.04 3.91 44.95
C GLU A 60 18.92 3.68 43.94
N SER A 61 18.20 2.56 44.02
CA SER A 61 17.04 2.28 43.16
C SER A 61 15.92 3.31 43.35
N ILE A 62 15.60 3.67 44.61
CA ILE A 62 14.58 4.68 44.91
C ILE A 62 15.00 6.06 44.38
N PHE A 63 16.24 6.47 44.63
CA PHE A 63 16.77 7.75 44.16
C PHE A 63 16.77 7.83 42.62
N SER A 64 17.12 6.72 41.96
CA SER A 64 17.09 6.60 40.50
C SER A 64 15.67 6.69 39.93
N HIS A 65 14.70 6.01 40.54
CA HIS A 65 13.30 6.03 40.11
C HIS A 65 12.64 7.42 40.32
N ALA A 66 13.04 8.16 41.35
CA ALA A 66 12.53 9.51 41.61
C ALA A 66 12.75 10.51 40.45
N GLN A 67 13.73 10.26 39.58
CA GLN A 67 14.02 11.10 38.39
C GLN A 67 13.68 10.39 37.07
N VAL A 68 12.73 9.45 37.08
CA VAL A 68 12.32 8.65 35.92
C VAL A 68 11.95 9.51 34.70
N ALA A 69 11.30 10.66 34.89
CA ALA A 69 10.91 11.54 33.78
C ALA A 69 12.10 12.02 32.94
N LYS A 70 13.22 12.38 33.59
CA LYS A 70 14.47 12.79 32.91
C LYS A 70 15.18 11.60 32.29
N LYS A 71 15.18 10.45 32.98
CA LYS A 71 15.73 9.20 32.44
C LYS A 71 15.01 8.77 31.17
N ASN A 72 13.68 8.88 31.12
CA ASN A 72 12.87 8.52 29.96
C ASN A 72 13.22 9.35 28.72
N LEU A 73 13.46 10.65 28.90
CA LEU A 73 13.91 11.54 27.82
C LEU A 73 15.28 11.10 27.30
N LEU A 74 16.24 10.88 28.20
CA LEU A 74 17.59 10.43 27.83
C LEU A 74 17.55 9.09 27.09
N VAL A 75 16.79 8.11 27.60
CA VAL A 75 16.65 6.78 26.97
C VAL A 75 16.07 6.88 25.57
N THR A 76 15.07 7.74 25.37
CA THR A 76 14.48 7.97 24.03
C THR A 76 15.51 8.55 23.08
N MET A 77 16.29 9.55 23.51
CA MET A 77 17.37 10.13 22.69
C MET A 77 18.48 9.12 22.37
N LEU A 78 18.83 8.24 23.31
CA LEU A 78 19.82 7.18 23.09
C LEU A 78 19.34 6.14 22.08
N ILE A 79 18.07 5.72 22.19
CA ILE A 79 17.43 4.82 21.22
C ILE A 79 17.45 5.45 19.82
N ASP A 80 17.14 6.74 19.70
CA ASP A 80 17.15 7.46 18.42
C ASP A 80 18.54 7.50 17.77
N GLN A 81 19.59 7.79 18.54
CA GLN A 81 20.95 7.85 18.02
C GLN A 81 21.50 6.47 17.61
N LEU A 82 21.13 5.42 18.34
CA LEU A 82 21.52 4.05 18.00
C LEU A 82 20.83 3.57 16.73
N CYS A 83 19.52 3.81 16.61
CA CYS A 83 18.69 3.21 15.56
C CYS A 83 18.61 4.07 14.30
N GLY A 84 18.93 5.36 14.37
CA GLY A 84 18.93 6.24 13.20
C GLY A 84 20.10 6.01 12.22
N ARG A 85 21.12 5.23 12.60
CA ARG A 85 22.36 5.09 11.83
C ARG A 85 22.59 3.72 11.19
N GLU A 86 21.91 2.67 11.65
CA GLU A 86 22.12 1.32 11.12
C GLU A 86 20.78 0.60 10.87
N PRO A 87 20.57 0.04 9.67
CA PRO A 87 19.35 -0.69 9.33
C PRO A 87 19.28 -2.08 10.00
N THR A 88 20.39 -2.61 10.53
CA THR A 88 20.44 -3.93 11.18
C THR A 88 20.66 -3.79 12.68
N LEU A 89 19.63 -4.05 13.48
CA LEU A 89 19.75 -4.16 14.93
C LEU A 89 20.58 -5.40 15.29
N THR A 90 21.45 -5.29 16.29
CA THR A 90 22.11 -6.47 16.88
C THR A 90 21.11 -7.24 17.74
N ASP A 91 21.26 -8.56 17.83
CA ASP A 91 20.36 -9.41 18.64
C ASP A 91 20.28 -8.94 20.11
N GLU A 92 21.39 -8.45 20.67
CA GLU A 92 21.43 -7.87 22.02
C GLU A 92 20.56 -6.62 22.17
N LEU A 93 20.57 -5.73 21.17
CA LEU A 93 19.75 -4.52 21.20
C LEU A 93 18.27 -4.88 21.04
N THR A 94 17.96 -5.84 20.17
CA THR A 94 16.60 -6.36 19.98
C THR A 94 16.04 -6.95 21.29
N ALA A 95 16.84 -7.70 22.05
CA ALA A 95 16.46 -8.22 23.36
C ALA A 95 16.12 -7.10 24.36
N ILE A 96 16.99 -6.11 24.51
CA ILE A 96 16.76 -4.97 25.41
C ILE A 96 15.53 -4.16 25.00
N LEU A 97 15.35 -3.90 23.70
CA LEU A 97 14.18 -3.19 23.19
C LEU A 97 12.90 -3.97 23.50
N ASN A 98 12.89 -5.29 23.32
CA ASN A 98 11.75 -6.14 23.68
C ASN A 98 11.40 -6.02 25.17
N GLU A 99 12.39 -6.05 26.06
CA GLU A 99 12.17 -5.84 27.50
C GLU A 99 11.65 -4.42 27.79
N LEU A 100 12.15 -3.38 27.12
CA LEU A 100 11.63 -2.01 27.25
C LEU A 100 10.16 -1.90 26.83
N THR A 101 9.70 -2.71 25.87
CA THR A 101 8.28 -2.72 25.45
C THR A 101 7.33 -3.29 26.51
N GLN A 102 7.84 -4.03 27.49
CA GLN A 102 7.06 -4.65 28.57
C GLN A 102 6.78 -3.67 29.72
N LEU A 103 7.43 -2.51 29.76
CA LEU A 103 7.14 -1.45 30.74
C LEU A 103 5.71 -0.92 30.51
N SER A 104 4.81 -1.22 31.46
CA SER A 104 3.37 -1.01 31.31
C SER A 104 2.86 0.24 32.03
N LYS A 105 3.61 0.79 32.99
CA LYS A 105 3.24 2.03 33.67
C LYS A 105 3.21 3.22 32.70
N THR A 106 2.25 4.12 32.93
CA THR A 106 2.03 5.33 32.12
C THR A 106 3.27 6.22 32.03
N GLU A 107 4.08 6.26 33.09
CA GLU A 107 5.33 7.01 33.14
C GLU A 107 6.33 6.60 32.05
N HIS A 108 6.43 5.31 31.72
CA HIS A 108 7.36 4.79 30.71
C HIS A 108 6.73 4.67 29.32
N SER A 109 5.47 5.04 29.15
CA SER A 109 4.71 4.88 27.89
C SER A 109 5.48 5.40 26.66
N LYS A 110 6.16 6.54 26.77
CA LYS A 110 6.98 7.13 25.70
C LYS A 110 8.15 6.23 25.30
N VAL A 111 8.87 5.69 26.28
CA VAL A 111 10.03 4.81 26.05
C VAL A 111 9.58 3.48 25.46
N ALA A 112 8.53 2.87 26.04
CA ALA A 112 7.97 1.61 25.56
C ALA A 112 7.44 1.75 24.12
N LEU A 113 6.74 2.86 23.82
CA LEU A 113 6.25 3.16 22.48
C LEU A 113 7.42 3.33 21.50
N ARG A 114 8.47 4.07 21.89
CA ARG A 114 9.63 4.27 21.01
C ARG A 114 10.37 2.97 20.72
N ALA A 115 10.57 2.12 21.74
CA ALA A 115 11.17 0.81 21.56
C ALA A 115 10.36 -0.07 20.59
N ARG A 116 9.02 -0.07 20.72
CA ARG A 116 8.12 -0.74 19.76
C ARG A 116 8.27 -0.20 18.34
N GLN A 117 8.30 1.13 18.16
CA GLN A 117 8.46 1.76 16.85
C GLN A 117 9.77 1.33 16.18
N VAL A 118 10.87 1.29 16.93
CA VAL A 118 12.17 0.85 16.44
C VAL A 118 12.15 -0.63 16.05
N LEU A 119 11.60 -1.50 16.89
CA LEU A 119 11.48 -2.93 16.57
C LEU A 119 10.66 -3.13 15.29
N ILE A 120 9.53 -2.46 15.15
CA ILE A 120 8.71 -2.50 13.93
C ILE A 120 9.50 -1.98 12.72
N ALA A 121 10.22 -0.86 12.85
CA ALA A 121 11.05 -0.31 11.79
C ALA A 121 12.19 -1.25 11.37
N SER A 122 12.76 -2.01 12.31
CA SER A 122 13.83 -2.96 12.00
C SER A 122 13.37 -4.20 11.22
N HIS A 123 12.10 -4.58 11.38
CA HIS A 123 11.49 -5.64 10.60
C HIS A 123 11.09 -5.18 9.19
N LEU A 124 11.05 -3.87 8.93
CA LEU A 124 10.78 -3.31 7.62
C LEU A 124 12.10 -3.24 6.81
N PRO A 125 12.21 -3.96 5.69
CA PRO A 125 13.42 -3.90 4.87
C PRO A 125 13.62 -2.48 4.29
N SER A 126 14.88 -2.04 4.24
CA SER A 126 15.25 -0.75 3.65
C SER A 126 14.80 -0.65 2.20
N TYR A 127 14.67 0.57 1.68
CA TYR A 127 14.31 0.79 0.27
C TYR A 127 15.25 0.06 -0.68
N GLU A 128 16.57 0.15 -0.47
CA GLU A 128 17.57 -0.52 -1.30
C GLU A 128 17.44 -2.05 -1.26
N LEU A 129 17.20 -2.62 -0.06
CA LEU A 129 17.02 -4.06 0.07
C LEU A 129 15.74 -4.51 -0.63
N ARG A 130 14.65 -3.76 -0.52
CA ARG A 130 13.39 -4.02 -1.24
C ARG A 130 13.57 -3.89 -2.74
N HIS A 131 14.31 -2.89 -3.21
CA HIS A 131 14.66 -2.72 -4.61
C HIS A 131 15.36 -3.96 -5.15
N ASN A 132 16.44 -4.39 -4.50
CA ASN A 132 17.21 -5.56 -4.92
C ASN A 132 16.38 -6.85 -4.87
N GLN A 133 15.49 -6.98 -3.86
CA GLN A 133 14.57 -8.12 -3.77
C GLN A 133 13.58 -8.15 -4.94
N VAL A 134 12.95 -7.02 -5.26
CA VAL A 134 11.99 -6.94 -6.37
C VAL A 134 12.68 -7.17 -7.71
N GLU A 135 13.88 -6.59 -7.90
CA GLU A 135 14.71 -6.83 -9.08
C GLU A 135 15.07 -8.30 -9.25
N SER A 136 15.53 -8.96 -8.18
CA SER A 136 15.82 -10.39 -8.18
C SER A 136 14.60 -11.24 -8.53
N ILE A 137 13.40 -10.85 -8.07
CA ILE A 137 12.16 -11.55 -8.44
C ILE A 137 11.84 -11.34 -9.93
N PHE A 138 11.99 -10.14 -10.48
CA PHE A 138 11.78 -9.91 -11.90
C PHE A 138 12.77 -10.68 -12.76
N LEU A 139 14.06 -10.63 -12.42
CA LEU A 139 15.11 -11.33 -13.16
C LEU A 139 14.97 -12.86 -13.05
N SER A 140 14.47 -13.38 -11.92
CA SER A 140 14.20 -14.83 -11.77
C SER A 140 12.88 -15.29 -12.40
N ALA A 141 11.96 -14.35 -12.71
CA ALA A 141 10.73 -14.65 -13.42
C ALA A 141 10.91 -14.65 -14.96
N ILE A 142 12.04 -14.11 -15.45
CA ILE A 142 12.37 -13.97 -16.87
C ILE A 142 13.51 -14.94 -17.17
N ASP A 143 13.22 -16.03 -17.88
CA ASP A 143 14.26 -16.94 -18.35
C ASP A 143 15.19 -16.24 -19.36
N MET A 144 16.47 -16.61 -19.38
CA MET A 144 17.53 -15.99 -20.18
C MET A 144 17.25 -15.96 -21.70
N TYR A 145 16.29 -16.76 -22.16
CA TYR A 145 15.89 -16.87 -23.56
C TYR A 145 14.53 -16.22 -23.88
N GLY A 146 13.84 -15.61 -22.90
CA GLY A 146 12.64 -14.79 -23.16
C GLY A 146 11.39 -15.54 -23.62
N HIS A 147 11.36 -16.87 -23.60
CA HIS A 147 10.27 -17.68 -24.16
C HIS A 147 9.22 -18.16 -23.14
N GLU A 148 9.52 -18.19 -21.84
CA GLU A 148 8.53 -18.62 -20.83
C GLU A 148 8.41 -17.62 -19.67
N PHE A 149 7.29 -16.90 -19.64
CA PHE A 149 6.90 -16.04 -18.53
C PHE A 149 6.47 -16.95 -17.37
N CYS A 150 7.19 -16.95 -16.25
CA CYS A 150 6.82 -17.76 -15.09
C CYS A 150 5.84 -17.00 -14.17
N PRO A 151 4.51 -17.23 -14.26
CA PRO A 151 3.52 -16.42 -13.53
C PRO A 151 3.61 -16.61 -12.01
N GLU A 152 4.16 -17.73 -11.53
CA GLU A 152 4.22 -18.06 -10.10
C GLU A 152 5.12 -17.13 -9.28
N ASN A 153 6.24 -16.65 -9.87
CA ASN A 153 7.13 -15.71 -9.18
C ASN A 153 6.52 -14.30 -9.11
N LEU A 154 5.76 -13.90 -10.11
CA LEU A 154 5.05 -12.62 -10.12
C LEU A 154 3.82 -12.62 -9.20
N LYS A 155 3.16 -13.76 -9.01
CA LYS A 155 2.10 -13.90 -7.99
C LYS A 155 2.57 -13.52 -6.59
N LYS A 156 3.82 -13.83 -6.24
CA LYS A 156 4.43 -13.40 -4.96
C LYS A 156 4.46 -11.87 -4.86
N LEU A 157 4.81 -11.16 -5.94
CA LEU A 157 4.79 -9.70 -5.96
C LEU A 157 3.37 -9.13 -5.91
N ILE A 158 2.41 -9.73 -6.63
CA ILE A 158 1.03 -9.26 -6.66
C ILE A 158 0.39 -9.37 -5.27
N LEU A 159 0.57 -10.52 -4.60
CA LEU A 159 -0.07 -10.82 -3.31
C LEU A 159 0.74 -10.36 -2.09
N SER A 160 1.99 -9.91 -2.26
CA SER A 160 2.84 -9.51 -1.14
C SER A 160 2.25 -8.36 -0.30
N GLU A 161 2.47 -8.45 1.01
CA GLU A 161 2.08 -7.44 1.99
C GLU A 161 3.02 -6.22 2.02
N THR A 162 4.27 -6.40 1.59
CA THR A 162 5.26 -5.31 1.49
C THR A 162 4.76 -4.25 0.52
N THR A 163 4.93 -2.97 0.86
CA THR A 163 4.64 -1.89 -0.09
C THR A 163 5.64 -2.00 -1.23
N ILE A 164 5.15 -2.30 -2.43
CA ILE A 164 5.97 -2.30 -3.64
C ILE A 164 5.68 -1.10 -4.53
N PHE A 165 4.59 -0.35 -4.32
CA PHE A 165 4.22 0.77 -5.20
C PHE A 165 5.19 1.95 -5.16
N ASP A 166 6.06 2.00 -4.15
CA ASP A 166 7.15 2.97 -4.04
C ASP A 166 8.41 2.56 -4.82
N VAL A 167 8.62 1.25 -5.04
CA VAL A 167 9.79 0.71 -5.75
C VAL A 167 9.45 0.29 -7.19
N LEU A 168 8.28 -0.31 -7.38
CA LEU A 168 7.80 -0.89 -8.64
C LEU A 168 7.85 0.08 -9.82
N PRO A 169 7.48 1.37 -9.69
CA PRO A 169 7.54 2.30 -10.80
C PRO A 169 8.95 2.52 -11.37
N PHE A 170 10.00 2.23 -10.61
CA PHE A 170 11.37 2.27 -11.12
C PHE A 170 11.60 1.25 -12.24
N PHE A 171 11.01 0.06 -12.13
CA PHE A 171 11.18 -1.03 -13.10
C PHE A 171 10.43 -0.79 -14.41
N PHE A 172 9.53 0.21 -14.48
CA PHE A 172 8.92 0.62 -15.75
C PHE A 172 9.94 1.17 -16.75
N TYR A 173 11.10 1.61 -16.25
CA TYR A 173 12.17 2.22 -17.05
C TYR A 173 13.44 1.37 -17.06
N HIS A 174 13.32 0.08 -16.74
CA HIS A 174 14.44 -0.86 -16.77
C HIS A 174 14.96 -1.08 -18.20
N ASP A 175 16.25 -1.38 -18.36
CA ASP A 175 16.88 -1.55 -19.69
C ASP A 175 16.28 -2.74 -20.46
N ASN A 176 16.02 -3.84 -19.75
CA ASN A 176 15.33 -5.02 -20.30
C ASN A 176 13.83 -4.75 -20.54
N GLN A 177 13.39 -4.88 -21.79
CA GLN A 177 11.99 -4.71 -22.21
C GLN A 177 11.03 -5.67 -21.50
N VAL A 178 11.42 -6.93 -21.28
CA VAL A 178 10.57 -7.93 -20.63
C VAL A 178 10.31 -7.54 -19.17
N VAL A 179 11.32 -6.96 -18.49
CA VAL A 179 11.15 -6.42 -17.12
C VAL A 179 10.17 -5.25 -17.13
N ARG A 180 10.25 -4.34 -18.11
CA ARG A 180 9.30 -3.21 -18.22
C ARG A 180 7.86 -3.70 -18.38
N MET A 181 7.63 -4.66 -19.28
CA MET A 181 6.31 -5.26 -19.49
C MET A 181 5.79 -5.96 -18.23
N ALA A 182 6.63 -6.80 -17.61
CA ALA A 182 6.28 -7.51 -16.38
C ALA A 182 5.95 -6.54 -15.23
N ALA A 183 6.70 -5.44 -15.10
CA ALA A 183 6.49 -4.46 -14.06
C ALA A 183 5.14 -3.73 -14.22
N LEU A 184 4.80 -3.33 -15.44
CA LEU A 184 3.49 -2.74 -15.76
C LEU A 184 2.35 -3.71 -15.46
N GLU A 185 2.48 -4.97 -15.87
CA GLU A 185 1.50 -6.02 -15.57
C GLU A 185 1.32 -6.24 -14.07
N VAL A 186 2.42 -6.36 -13.32
CA VAL A 186 2.38 -6.51 -11.85
C VAL A 186 1.69 -5.31 -11.21
N TYR A 187 1.94 -4.09 -11.70
CA TYR A 187 1.30 -2.88 -11.19
C TYR A 187 -0.22 -2.94 -11.39
N VAL A 188 -0.68 -3.24 -12.60
CA VAL A 188 -2.11 -3.35 -12.94
C VAL A 188 -2.75 -4.47 -12.11
N ARG A 189 -2.22 -5.69 -12.16
CA ARG A 189 -2.79 -6.83 -11.41
C ARG A 189 -2.83 -6.55 -9.91
N ARG A 190 -1.84 -5.85 -9.36
CA ARG A 190 -1.79 -5.48 -7.94
C ARG A 190 -2.71 -4.33 -7.55
N GLY A 191 -2.90 -3.34 -8.44
CA GLY A 191 -3.84 -2.23 -8.23
C GLY A 191 -5.29 -2.70 -8.31
N TYR A 192 -5.55 -3.66 -9.19
CA TYR A 192 -6.89 -4.16 -9.51
C TYR A 192 -7.24 -5.49 -8.83
N ILE A 193 -6.57 -5.89 -7.74
CA ILE A 193 -6.86 -7.13 -6.98
C ILE A 193 -8.32 -7.23 -6.52
N ALA A 194 -8.97 -6.10 -6.23
CA ALA A 194 -10.37 -6.06 -5.81
C ALA A 194 -11.38 -6.24 -6.97
N TYR A 195 -10.89 -6.28 -8.20
CA TYR A 195 -11.67 -6.36 -9.43
C TYR A 195 -11.40 -7.69 -10.11
N GLU A 196 -12.35 -8.14 -10.92
CA GLU A 196 -12.17 -9.32 -11.75
C GLU A 196 -11.48 -8.87 -13.04
N LEU A 197 -10.19 -9.19 -13.19
CA LEU A 197 -9.42 -8.92 -14.41
C LEU A 197 -9.73 -10.02 -15.44
N ASN A 198 -10.37 -9.64 -16.54
CA ASN A 198 -10.81 -10.57 -17.58
C ASN A 198 -9.69 -10.83 -18.60
N SER A 199 -8.97 -9.77 -18.98
CA SER A 199 -7.94 -9.83 -20.01
C SER A 199 -6.86 -8.81 -19.71
N LEU A 200 -5.61 -9.14 -20.04
CA LEU A 200 -4.46 -8.26 -19.98
C LEU A 200 -3.55 -8.56 -21.17
N GLN A 201 -3.29 -7.55 -22.00
CA GLN A 201 -2.55 -7.67 -23.24
C GLN A 201 -1.38 -6.70 -23.27
N HIS A 202 -0.27 -7.19 -23.79
CA HIS A 202 0.99 -6.48 -23.91
C HIS A 202 1.11 -5.92 -25.32
N ARG A 203 1.21 -4.59 -25.44
CA ARG A 203 1.43 -3.88 -26.71
C ARG A 203 2.68 -3.02 -26.61
N GLN A 204 3.21 -2.69 -27.78
CA GLN A 204 4.33 -1.79 -27.92
C GLN A 204 3.95 -0.70 -28.90
N LEU A 205 4.21 0.55 -28.52
CA LEU A 205 4.02 1.70 -29.39
C LEU A 205 5.12 1.74 -30.47
N SER A 206 4.91 2.54 -31.49
CA SER A 206 5.83 2.74 -32.62
C SER A 206 7.23 3.20 -32.19
N ASP A 207 7.34 3.92 -31.08
CA ASP A 207 8.59 4.41 -30.48
C ASP A 207 9.29 3.37 -29.57
N GLY A 208 8.72 2.18 -29.43
CA GLY A 208 9.22 1.13 -28.57
C GLY A 208 8.72 1.19 -27.13
N THR A 209 7.86 2.14 -26.78
CA THR A 209 7.28 2.28 -25.43
C THR A 209 6.33 1.13 -25.12
N CYS A 210 6.46 0.62 -23.89
CA CYS A 210 5.68 -0.49 -23.36
C CYS A 210 4.28 -0.03 -22.92
N LEU A 211 3.24 -0.72 -23.36
CA LEU A 211 1.84 -0.45 -23.04
C LEU A 211 1.13 -1.74 -22.62
N VAL A 212 0.29 -1.64 -21.59
CA VAL A 212 -0.54 -2.75 -21.12
C VAL A 212 -2.01 -2.36 -21.21
N GLU A 213 -2.77 -3.08 -22.02
CA GLU A 213 -4.22 -2.99 -22.09
C GLU A 213 -4.83 -4.02 -21.15
N PHE A 214 -5.90 -3.66 -20.46
CA PHE A 214 -6.56 -4.58 -19.56
C PHE A 214 -8.07 -4.33 -19.53
N GLN A 215 -8.81 -5.41 -19.35
CA GLN A 215 -10.26 -5.37 -19.16
C GLN A 215 -10.58 -5.94 -17.80
N PHE A 216 -11.47 -5.27 -17.08
CA PHE A 216 -11.86 -5.68 -15.74
C PHE A 216 -13.33 -5.41 -15.47
N MET A 217 -13.89 -6.15 -14.54
CA MET A 217 -15.24 -5.95 -14.04
C MET A 217 -15.23 -5.36 -12.65
N LEU A 218 -16.12 -4.39 -12.43
CA LEU A 218 -16.38 -3.83 -11.10
C LEU A 218 -16.97 -4.92 -10.19
N PRO A 219 -16.52 -5.04 -8.92
CA PRO A 219 -17.10 -5.99 -7.98
C PRO A 219 -18.57 -5.66 -7.69
N PHE A 220 -19.36 -6.64 -7.26
CA PHE A 220 -20.80 -6.47 -6.98
C PHE A 220 -21.09 -5.40 -5.91
N SER A 221 -20.18 -5.20 -4.96
CA SER A 221 -20.27 -4.18 -3.92
C SER A 221 -19.96 -2.75 -4.42
N HIS A 222 -19.56 -2.59 -5.68
CA HIS A 222 -19.22 -1.29 -6.23
C HIS A 222 -20.49 -0.44 -6.44
N PRO A 223 -20.50 0.85 -6.02
CA PRO A 223 -21.67 1.73 -6.15
C PRO A 223 -22.26 1.79 -7.56
N ASN A 224 -21.41 1.76 -8.59
CA ASN A 224 -21.85 1.79 -9.99
C ASN A 224 -22.47 0.47 -10.50
N ARG A 225 -22.35 -0.65 -9.76
CA ARG A 225 -23.14 -1.88 -10.05
C ARG A 225 -24.49 -1.87 -9.33
N MET A 226 -24.57 -1.23 -8.17
CA MET A 226 -25.82 -1.15 -7.38
C MET A 226 -26.79 -0.06 -7.84
N SER A 227 -26.43 0.74 -8.85
CA SER A 227 -27.23 1.88 -9.30
C SER A 227 -28.36 1.55 -10.27
N VAL A 228 -28.70 0.27 -10.49
CA VAL A 228 -29.92 -0.07 -11.24
C VAL A 228 -31.10 0.10 -10.26
N PRO A 229 -32.01 1.08 -10.47
CA PRO A 229 -33.13 1.26 -9.57
C PRO A 229 -34.09 0.08 -9.77
N ILE A 230 -34.17 -0.82 -8.80
CA ILE A 230 -35.31 -1.72 -8.71
C ILE A 230 -36.51 -0.82 -8.40
N SER A 231 -37.44 -0.70 -9.35
CA SER A 231 -38.76 -0.16 -9.06
C SER A 231 -39.45 -1.15 -8.12
N ILE A 232 -39.29 -0.95 -6.80
CA ILE A 232 -39.87 -1.82 -5.78
C ILE A 232 -41.36 -1.50 -5.70
N SER A 233 -42.19 -2.23 -6.46
CA SER A 233 -43.61 -2.35 -6.16
C SER A 233 -43.93 -3.55 -5.26
N ASN A 234 -42.98 -4.44 -4.98
CA ASN A 234 -43.18 -5.57 -4.07
C ASN A 234 -41.92 -5.95 -3.26
N PRO A 235 -41.95 -5.86 -1.92
CA PRO A 235 -40.81 -6.18 -1.05
C PRO A 235 -40.51 -7.70 -0.90
N ASP A 236 -41.42 -8.58 -1.33
CA ASP A 236 -41.23 -10.05 -1.23
C ASP A 236 -40.34 -10.64 -2.33
N LEU A 237 -40.15 -9.96 -3.46
CA LEU A 237 -39.28 -10.43 -4.55
C LEU A 237 -37.77 -10.21 -4.27
N ALA A 238 -37.44 -9.32 -3.34
CA ALA A 238 -36.05 -8.96 -3.01
C ALA A 238 -35.27 -10.10 -2.34
N ARG A 239 -35.95 -11.12 -1.79
CA ARG A 239 -35.30 -12.27 -1.14
C ARG A 239 -35.00 -13.43 -2.08
N HIS A 240 -35.65 -13.48 -3.25
CA HIS A 240 -35.47 -14.55 -4.25
C HIS A 240 -34.70 -14.10 -5.50
N SER A 241 -34.35 -12.81 -5.61
CA SER A 241 -33.69 -12.25 -6.78
C SER A 241 -32.24 -12.72 -6.98
N THR A 242 -31.57 -13.30 -5.98
CA THR A 242 -30.16 -13.74 -6.10
C THR A 242 -29.97 -14.86 -7.12
N GLU A 243 -30.97 -15.73 -7.33
CA GLU A 243 -30.84 -16.90 -8.22
C GLU A 243 -31.28 -16.61 -9.67
N LEU A 244 -32.19 -15.65 -9.88
CA LEU A 244 -32.74 -15.36 -11.22
C LEU A 244 -31.88 -14.42 -12.07
N PHE A 245 -30.84 -13.79 -11.50
CA PHE A 245 -29.85 -13.03 -12.28
C PHE A 245 -28.81 -13.90 -12.99
N MET A 246 -28.81 -15.22 -12.77
CA MET A 246 -27.86 -16.12 -13.42
C MET A 246 -28.22 -16.44 -14.88
N ASP A 247 -29.46 -16.18 -15.31
CA ASP A 247 -29.98 -16.63 -16.62
C ASP A 247 -30.27 -15.47 -17.62
N SER A 248 -29.85 -14.25 -17.28
CA SER A 248 -29.95 -13.08 -18.16
C SER A 248 -28.55 -12.60 -18.54
N GLY A 249 -28.03 -13.09 -19.66
CA GLY A 249 -26.66 -12.92 -20.15
C GLY A 249 -26.19 -11.50 -20.53
N PHE A 250 -26.62 -10.42 -19.86
CA PHE A 250 -26.17 -9.06 -20.19
C PHE A 250 -26.10 -8.14 -18.97
N SER A 251 -24.88 -7.79 -18.54
CA SER A 251 -24.64 -6.45 -17.98
C SER A 251 -23.26 -5.90 -18.41
N PRO A 252 -23.14 -5.41 -19.67
CA PRO A 252 -21.96 -4.71 -20.16
C PRO A 252 -21.62 -3.43 -19.37
N LEU A 253 -22.54 -2.94 -18.53
CA LEU A 253 -22.37 -1.74 -17.70
C LEU A 253 -21.29 -1.88 -16.62
N SER A 254 -20.85 -3.10 -16.31
CA SER A 254 -19.86 -3.34 -15.26
C SER A 254 -18.45 -3.61 -15.77
N GLN A 255 -18.30 -3.89 -17.07
CA GLN A 255 -17.01 -4.06 -17.72
C GLN A 255 -16.40 -2.69 -18.02
N ARG A 256 -15.09 -2.59 -17.82
CA ARG A 256 -14.29 -1.40 -18.03
C ARG A 256 -13.02 -1.82 -18.75
N MET A 257 -12.51 -0.93 -19.59
CA MET A 257 -11.22 -1.11 -20.25
C MET A 257 -10.23 -0.10 -19.66
N GLY A 258 -8.99 -0.49 -19.53
CA GLY A 258 -7.93 0.42 -19.15
C GLY A 258 -6.66 0.19 -19.94
N ALA A 259 -5.85 1.24 -20.03
CA ALA A 259 -4.50 1.16 -20.55
C ALA A 259 -3.53 1.76 -19.53
N MET A 260 -2.34 1.17 -19.43
CA MET A 260 -1.24 1.69 -18.65
C MET A 260 0.00 1.84 -19.53
N VAL A 261 0.62 3.01 -19.49
CA VAL A 261 1.80 3.35 -20.30
C VAL A 261 2.83 4.10 -19.46
N ALA A 262 4.12 3.93 -19.77
CA ALA A 262 5.21 4.59 -19.05
C ALA A 262 6.12 5.40 -19.98
N PHE A 263 6.20 6.71 -19.75
CA PHE A 263 7.06 7.63 -20.49
C PHE A 263 8.15 8.24 -19.60
N ASN A 264 9.28 8.62 -20.19
CA ASN A 264 10.35 9.28 -19.44
C ASN A 264 9.97 10.70 -19.05
N LYS A 265 9.34 11.45 -19.97
CA LYS A 265 8.86 12.82 -19.76
C LYS A 265 7.43 13.00 -20.24
N PHE A 266 6.78 14.06 -19.77
CA PHE A 266 5.42 14.43 -20.18
C PHE A 266 5.34 14.82 -21.67
N GLU A 267 6.39 15.42 -22.21
CA GLU A 267 6.48 15.75 -23.64
C GLU A 267 6.39 14.50 -24.53
N ASP A 268 7.03 13.41 -24.12
CA ASP A 268 7.02 12.14 -24.87
C ASP A 268 5.60 11.57 -24.94
N PHE A 269 4.87 11.62 -23.82
CA PHE A 269 3.45 11.26 -23.79
C PHE A 269 2.62 12.15 -24.72
N THR A 270 2.87 13.46 -24.72
CA THR A 270 2.13 14.42 -25.55
C THR A 270 2.31 14.13 -27.04
N ARG A 271 3.50 13.70 -27.46
CA ARG A 271 3.80 13.30 -28.85
C ARG A 271 3.11 11.99 -29.26
N ASN A 272 3.06 11.03 -28.35
CA ASN A 272 2.47 9.71 -28.60
C ASN A 272 0.99 9.61 -28.20
N PHE A 273 0.35 10.73 -27.85
CA PHE A 273 -1.01 10.75 -27.32
C PHE A 273 -2.02 10.08 -28.26
N ASP A 274 -1.97 10.40 -29.55
CA ASP A 274 -2.95 9.89 -30.51
C ASP A 274 -2.82 8.36 -30.68
N GLU A 275 -1.60 7.81 -30.57
CA GLU A 275 -1.34 6.36 -30.60
C GLU A 275 -1.81 5.66 -29.30
N VAL A 276 -1.62 6.30 -28.14
CA VAL A 276 -2.14 5.77 -26.87
C VAL A 276 -3.67 5.76 -26.83
N ILE A 277 -4.30 6.73 -27.49
CA ILE A 277 -5.76 6.83 -27.53
C ILE A 277 -6.37 5.85 -28.54
N SER A 278 -5.67 5.52 -29.63
CA SER A 278 -6.16 4.54 -30.62
C SER A 278 -6.37 3.14 -30.02
N CYS A 279 -5.65 2.80 -28.94
CA CYS A 279 -5.90 1.61 -28.12
C CYS A 279 -7.36 1.47 -27.65
N PHE A 280 -8.07 2.57 -27.48
CA PHE A 280 -9.48 2.59 -27.06
C PHE A 280 -10.46 2.68 -28.23
N ALA A 281 -9.97 2.94 -29.45
CA ALA A 281 -10.77 3.11 -30.65
C ALA A 281 -11.06 1.77 -31.35
N ASP A 282 -10.12 0.82 -31.29
CA ASP A 282 -10.27 -0.53 -31.84
C ASP A 282 -10.54 -1.54 -30.70
N PRO A 283 -11.81 -1.91 -30.42
CA PRO A 283 -12.06 -3.05 -29.57
C PRO A 283 -11.49 -4.31 -30.24
N PRO A 284 -10.76 -5.18 -29.53
CA PRO A 284 -10.23 -6.40 -30.12
C PRO A 284 -11.36 -7.21 -30.75
N LEU A 285 -11.15 -7.63 -32.01
CA LEU A 285 -12.09 -8.29 -32.91
C LEU A 285 -12.78 -9.55 -32.35
N GLU A 286 -12.41 -10.04 -31.17
CA GLU A 286 -13.04 -11.18 -30.50
C GLU A 286 -14.37 -10.84 -29.79
N SER A 287 -14.74 -9.56 -29.68
CA SER A 287 -16.07 -9.14 -29.19
C SER A 287 -17.18 -9.18 -30.26
N SER A 288 -16.89 -9.69 -31.46
CA SER A 288 -17.83 -9.74 -32.58
C SER A 288 -19.02 -10.68 -32.34
N LEU A 289 -18.94 -11.61 -31.38
CA LEU A 289 -20.08 -12.46 -31.00
C LEU A 289 -21.20 -11.71 -30.26
N PHE A 290 -20.97 -10.50 -29.77
CA PHE A 290 -21.98 -9.71 -29.07
C PHE A 290 -22.59 -8.57 -29.90
N SER A 291 -21.99 -8.25 -31.06
CA SER A 291 -22.54 -7.20 -31.92
C SER A 291 -23.79 -7.66 -32.69
N GLU A 292 -23.89 -8.96 -33.02
CA GLU A 292 -25.07 -9.53 -33.67
C GLU A 292 -26.30 -9.58 -32.73
N ALA A 293 -26.09 -9.74 -31.42
CA ALA A 293 -27.18 -9.75 -30.44
C ALA A 293 -27.79 -8.35 -30.18
N ARG A 294 -27.07 -7.26 -30.52
CA ARG A 294 -27.60 -5.89 -30.41
C ARG A 294 -28.62 -5.57 -31.49
N ALA A 295 -28.50 -6.19 -32.66
CA ALA A 295 -29.36 -5.88 -33.81
C ALA A 295 -30.75 -6.57 -33.76
N THR A 296 -30.95 -7.56 -32.90
CA THR A 296 -32.15 -8.42 -32.96
C THR A 296 -33.26 -8.10 -31.95
N ILE A 297 -33.07 -7.17 -30.99
CA ILE A 297 -34.03 -7.00 -29.89
C ILE A 297 -34.56 -5.57 -29.68
N TYR A 298 -33.91 -4.52 -30.20
CA TYR A 298 -34.44 -3.15 -30.10
C TYR A 298 -34.73 -2.57 -31.49
N GLY A 299 -36.01 -2.28 -31.72
CA GLY A 299 -36.46 -1.51 -32.88
C GLY A 299 -35.76 -0.16 -32.98
N GLU A 300 -35.60 0.29 -34.22
CA GLU A 300 -34.72 1.37 -34.72
C GLU A 300 -34.93 2.80 -34.17
N GLU A 301 -35.60 3.05 -33.04
CA GLU A 301 -36.01 4.43 -32.70
C GLU A 301 -35.28 5.12 -31.53
N ASP A 302 -34.47 4.44 -30.70
CA ASP A 302 -33.90 5.06 -29.48
C ASP A 302 -32.37 5.25 -29.46
N ALA A 303 -31.70 5.28 -30.62
CA ALA A 303 -30.23 5.42 -30.69
C ALA A 303 -29.69 6.85 -30.48
N LYS A 304 -30.50 7.84 -30.08
CA LYS A 304 -30.08 9.26 -30.04
C LYS A 304 -29.99 9.92 -28.66
N ASN A 305 -30.27 9.24 -27.54
CA ASN A 305 -30.27 9.92 -26.22
C ASN A 305 -29.78 9.10 -25.01
N ILE A 306 -28.89 8.13 -25.20
CA ILE A 306 -28.13 7.57 -24.06
C ILE A 306 -26.68 8.02 -24.26
N ARG A 307 -26.27 9.09 -23.57
CA ARG A 307 -24.83 9.33 -23.37
C ARG A 307 -24.30 8.15 -22.57
N GLU A 308 -23.73 7.16 -23.26
CA GLU A 308 -23.12 5.98 -22.62
C GLU A 308 -22.11 6.45 -21.57
N GLU A 309 -22.17 5.85 -20.37
CA GLU A 309 -21.29 6.21 -19.27
C GLU A 309 -19.83 5.91 -19.68
N PRO A 310 -18.87 6.84 -19.51
CA PRO A 310 -17.49 6.59 -19.89
C PRO A 310 -16.91 5.41 -19.09
N ILE A 311 -16.33 4.46 -19.83
CA ILE A 311 -15.86 3.16 -19.33
C ILE A 311 -14.33 2.99 -19.36
N HIS A 312 -13.60 3.89 -20.04
CA HIS A 312 -12.15 3.75 -20.22
C HIS A 312 -11.34 4.41 -19.10
N ILE A 313 -10.20 3.83 -18.73
CA ILE A 313 -9.26 4.36 -17.73
C ILE A 313 -7.86 4.39 -18.32
N LEU A 314 -7.16 5.51 -18.19
CA LEU A 314 -5.78 5.65 -18.65
C LEU A 314 -4.86 5.97 -17.47
N ASN A 315 -3.85 5.12 -17.26
CA ASN A 315 -2.82 5.34 -16.24
C ASN A 315 -1.48 5.62 -16.94
N ILE A 316 -0.85 6.76 -16.64
CA ILE A 316 0.37 7.22 -17.28
C ILE A 316 1.45 7.36 -16.21
N ALA A 317 2.53 6.60 -16.33
CA ALA A 317 3.71 6.74 -15.48
C ALA A 317 4.73 7.66 -16.16
N LEU A 318 5.28 8.61 -15.39
CA LEU A 318 6.30 9.57 -15.81
C LEU A 318 7.55 9.42 -14.94
N ARG A 319 8.72 9.18 -15.54
CA ARG A 319 9.99 9.02 -14.80
C ARG A 319 10.46 10.34 -14.20
N ARG A 320 10.35 11.41 -14.98
CA ARG A 320 10.76 12.76 -14.59
C ARG A 320 9.61 13.72 -14.84
N ALA A 321 9.36 14.58 -13.86
CA ALA A 321 8.52 15.74 -14.01
C ALA A 321 9.43 16.99 -14.05
N ASP A 322 9.04 18.00 -14.81
CA ASP A 322 9.82 19.24 -14.97
C ASP A 322 9.83 20.08 -13.67
N HIS A 323 8.91 19.80 -12.77
CA HIS A 323 8.79 20.41 -11.45
C HIS A 323 8.60 19.33 -10.38
N ALA A 324 9.16 19.54 -9.20
CA ALA A 324 8.97 18.64 -8.05
C ALA A 324 7.68 18.94 -7.24
N GLU A 325 7.10 20.13 -7.44
CA GLU A 325 5.93 20.61 -6.71
C GLU A 325 4.64 20.34 -7.50
N ASP A 326 3.67 19.68 -6.85
CA ASP A 326 2.34 19.40 -7.41
C ASP A 326 1.62 20.68 -7.88
N GLU A 327 1.78 21.79 -7.16
CA GLU A 327 1.13 23.08 -7.49
C GLU A 327 1.50 23.59 -8.88
N LYS A 328 2.70 23.23 -9.37
CA LYS A 328 3.18 23.60 -10.71
C LYS A 328 2.80 22.56 -11.77
N LEU A 329 2.74 21.27 -11.40
CA LEU A 329 2.40 20.19 -12.33
C LEU A 329 0.90 20.10 -12.62
N VAL A 330 0.05 20.29 -11.60
CA VAL A 330 -1.41 20.18 -11.74
C VAL A 330 -1.98 21.13 -12.81
N PRO A 331 -1.59 22.42 -12.89
CA PRO A 331 -2.00 23.30 -13.97
C PRO A 331 -1.59 22.80 -15.37
N ILE A 332 -0.38 22.24 -15.51
CA ILE A 332 0.15 21.73 -16.78
C ILE A 332 -0.70 20.54 -17.27
N PHE A 333 -0.90 19.53 -16.42
CA PHE A 333 -1.71 18.37 -16.76
C PHE A 333 -3.18 18.74 -17.00
N ARG A 334 -3.70 19.71 -16.24
CA ARG A 334 -5.06 20.23 -16.43
C ARG A 334 -5.21 20.92 -17.78
N ALA A 335 -4.26 21.78 -18.17
CA ALA A 335 -4.28 22.47 -19.45
C ALA A 335 -4.26 21.48 -20.62
N PHE A 336 -3.46 20.42 -20.52
CA PHE A 336 -3.44 19.33 -21.51
C PHE A 336 -4.78 18.58 -21.59
N ALA A 337 -5.34 18.17 -20.44
CA ALA A 337 -6.63 17.47 -20.43
C ALA A 337 -7.76 18.36 -21.00
N GLN A 338 -7.69 19.67 -20.79
CA GLN A 338 -8.63 20.63 -21.36
C GLN A 338 -8.46 20.79 -22.87
N SER A 339 -7.23 20.83 -23.39
CA SER A 339 -6.98 20.97 -24.83
C SER A 339 -7.42 19.73 -25.62
N LYS A 340 -7.35 18.54 -25.02
CA LYS A 340 -7.76 17.27 -25.64
C LYS A 340 -9.15 16.78 -25.21
N LYS A 341 -9.94 17.61 -24.51
CA LYS A 341 -11.21 17.22 -23.88
C LYS A 341 -12.18 16.48 -24.82
N ASN A 342 -12.35 16.97 -26.05
CA ASN A 342 -13.31 16.37 -26.99
C ASN A 342 -12.90 14.93 -27.33
N ILE A 343 -11.63 14.70 -27.68
CA ILE A 343 -11.08 13.37 -27.97
C ILE A 343 -11.23 12.44 -26.77
N LEU A 344 -10.93 12.92 -25.56
CA LEU A 344 -11.06 12.11 -24.35
C LEU A 344 -12.52 11.70 -24.06
N VAL A 345 -13.48 12.58 -24.36
CA VAL A 345 -14.91 12.30 -24.20
C VAL A 345 -15.40 11.33 -25.28
N ASP A 346 -14.99 11.52 -26.53
CA ASP A 346 -15.36 10.67 -27.66
C ASP A 346 -14.82 9.25 -27.46
N CYS A 347 -13.61 9.12 -26.91
CA CYS A 347 -13.02 7.84 -26.52
C CYS A 347 -13.60 7.28 -25.21
N GLY A 348 -14.66 7.84 -24.64
CA GLY A 348 -15.31 7.31 -23.43
C GLY A 348 -14.40 7.25 -22.20
N LEU A 349 -13.40 8.15 -22.10
CA LEU A 349 -12.41 8.12 -21.04
C LEU A 349 -12.97 8.71 -19.74
N ARG A 350 -13.08 7.86 -18.72
CA ARG A 350 -13.62 8.20 -17.40
C ARG A 350 -12.59 8.87 -16.52
N ARG A 351 -11.36 8.37 -16.54
CA ARG A 351 -10.29 8.81 -15.62
C ARG A 351 -8.94 8.73 -16.30
N ILE A 352 -8.14 9.77 -16.10
CA ILE A 352 -6.70 9.79 -16.37
C ILE A 352 -5.97 9.89 -15.03
N THR A 353 -5.00 9.02 -14.81
CA THR A 353 -4.12 9.05 -13.64
C THR A 353 -2.70 9.32 -14.11
N PHE A 354 -2.04 10.33 -13.54
CA PHE A 354 -0.60 10.56 -13.74
C PHE A 354 0.15 10.08 -12.50
N LEU A 355 1.08 9.15 -12.70
CA LEU A 355 2.00 8.63 -11.69
C LEU A 355 3.38 9.21 -11.96
N ILE A 356 4.01 9.86 -10.96
CA ILE A 356 5.36 10.42 -11.10
C ILE A 356 6.33 9.57 -10.28
N ALA A 357 7.25 8.91 -10.98
CA ALA A 357 8.26 8.04 -10.39
C ALA A 357 9.58 8.80 -10.16
N GLN A 358 9.57 9.81 -9.27
CA GLN A 358 10.76 10.62 -9.00
C GLN A 358 11.70 9.93 -7.99
N GLN A 359 12.99 9.80 -8.34
CA GLN A 359 14.05 9.35 -7.43
C GLN A 359 14.47 10.49 -6.50
N PHE A 360 13.77 10.74 -5.39
CA PHE A 360 14.36 11.54 -4.31
C PHE A 360 13.94 11.03 -2.92
N ALA A 361 14.89 11.17 -2.00
CA ALA A 361 14.86 10.70 -0.62
C ALA A 361 13.54 11.02 0.07
N GLU A 362 12.83 9.95 0.45
CA GLU A 362 11.82 9.88 1.50
C GLU A 362 11.11 11.19 1.86
N ASP A 363 10.29 11.73 0.95
CA ASP A 363 9.36 12.80 1.27
C ASP A 363 7.98 12.21 1.57
N ARG A 364 7.64 12.14 2.86
CA ARG A 364 6.63 11.24 3.47
C ARG A 364 5.17 11.73 3.42
N ILE A 365 4.84 12.75 2.62
CA ILE A 365 3.65 13.57 2.90
C ILE A 365 2.71 13.77 1.70
N TYR A 366 3.09 13.40 0.47
CA TYR A 366 2.25 13.66 -0.71
C TYR A 366 1.81 12.38 -1.45
N ARG A 367 0.53 12.02 -1.22
CA ARG A 367 -0.37 11.11 -1.97
C ARG A 367 0.22 9.81 -2.54
N HIS A 368 -0.10 8.70 -1.86
CA HIS A 368 0.25 7.32 -2.26
C HIS A 368 -0.96 6.37 -2.35
N LEU A 369 -2.11 6.86 -2.81
CA LEU A 369 -3.28 6.00 -3.00
C LEU A 369 -3.59 5.83 -4.48
N GLU A 370 -3.29 4.63 -4.98
CA GLU A 370 -3.71 4.22 -6.32
C GLU A 370 -5.25 4.24 -6.39
N PRO A 371 -5.86 4.93 -7.37
CA PRO A 371 -7.31 5.06 -7.44
C PRO A 371 -8.07 3.73 -7.56
N ALA A 372 -7.43 2.68 -8.08
CA ALA A 372 -8.00 1.33 -8.09
C ALA A 372 -8.20 0.78 -6.66
N LEU A 373 -7.30 1.09 -5.73
CA LEU A 373 -7.36 0.69 -4.33
C LEU A 373 -8.32 1.55 -3.50
N ALA A 374 -8.66 2.76 -3.97
CA ALA A 374 -9.50 3.70 -3.22
C ALA A 374 -10.90 3.14 -2.90
N PHE A 375 -11.44 2.25 -3.74
CA PHE A 375 -12.70 1.56 -3.48
C PHE A 375 -12.66 0.77 -2.16
N GLN A 376 -11.52 0.12 -1.85
CA GLN A 376 -11.35 -0.67 -0.62
C GLN A 376 -11.40 0.19 0.66
N LEU A 377 -11.24 1.51 0.55
CA LEU A 377 -11.37 2.43 1.69
C LEU A 377 -12.83 2.77 2.02
N GLU A 378 -13.79 2.35 1.18
CA GLU A 378 -15.23 2.60 1.34
C GLU A 378 -15.57 4.07 1.60
N LEU A 379 -14.93 4.99 0.87
CA LEU A 379 -15.14 6.44 1.02
C LEU A 379 -16.61 6.84 0.82
N SER A 380 -17.37 6.07 0.04
CA SER A 380 -18.81 6.25 -0.15
C SER A 380 -19.63 6.19 1.16
N ARG A 381 -19.19 5.44 2.17
CA ARG A 381 -19.84 5.39 3.49
C ARG A 381 -19.69 6.69 4.29
N MET A 382 -18.76 7.55 3.88
CA MET A 382 -18.46 8.84 4.50
C MET A 382 -18.98 10.01 3.66
N ARG A 383 -19.84 9.76 2.66
CA ARG A 383 -20.38 10.78 1.73
C ARG A 383 -21.11 11.95 2.40
N ASN A 384 -21.59 11.75 3.63
CA ASN A 384 -22.29 12.74 4.44
C ASN A 384 -21.33 13.75 5.11
N PHE A 385 -20.01 13.56 4.96
CA PHE A 385 -18.98 14.45 5.49
C PHE A 385 -18.20 15.10 4.35
N ASP A 386 -17.77 16.35 4.55
CA ASP A 386 -16.75 17.00 3.76
C ASP A 386 -15.38 16.59 4.31
N LEU A 387 -14.67 15.79 3.53
CA LEU A 387 -13.43 15.13 3.95
C LEU A 387 -12.21 15.94 3.53
N THR A 388 -11.32 16.20 4.48
CA THR A 388 -9.98 16.75 4.26
C THR A 388 -8.95 15.69 4.64
N ALA A 389 -8.09 15.29 3.70
CA ALA A 389 -7.03 14.31 3.97
C ALA A 389 -5.90 14.96 4.79
N ILE A 390 -5.48 14.27 5.86
CA ILE A 390 -4.33 14.68 6.68
C ILE A 390 -3.13 13.81 6.28
N PRO A 391 -1.97 14.40 5.97
CA PRO A 391 -0.78 13.65 5.65
C PRO A 391 -0.30 12.82 6.84
N CYS A 392 0.07 11.57 6.56
CA CYS A 392 0.54 10.61 7.55
C CYS A 392 1.87 10.01 7.09
N ALA A 393 2.83 9.85 8.02
CA ALA A 393 4.12 9.24 7.72
C ALA A 393 4.02 7.75 7.29
N ASN A 394 2.91 7.07 7.62
CA ASN A 394 2.63 5.71 7.19
C ASN A 394 1.68 5.74 5.99
N HIS A 395 2.20 5.44 4.80
CA HIS A 395 1.43 5.43 3.55
C HIS A 395 0.33 4.36 3.48
N LYS A 396 0.33 3.35 4.38
CA LYS A 396 -0.75 2.36 4.50
C LYS A 396 -1.99 2.92 5.22
N MET A 397 -1.85 4.03 5.93
CA MET A 397 -2.91 4.68 6.70
C MET A 397 -3.34 5.97 6.03
N HIS A 398 -4.65 6.10 5.82
CA HIS A 398 -5.28 7.28 5.29
C HIS A 398 -6.12 7.93 6.39
N LEU A 399 -5.67 9.08 6.87
CA LEU A 399 -6.36 9.88 7.87
C LEU A 399 -7.16 10.98 7.17
N TYR A 400 -8.43 11.11 7.54
CA TYR A 400 -9.32 12.15 7.06
C TYR A 400 -9.96 12.85 8.24
N VAL A 401 -10.08 14.17 8.17
CA VAL A 401 -11.00 14.95 9.00
C VAL A 401 -12.26 15.18 8.19
N GLY A 402 -13.40 14.71 8.71
CA GLY A 402 -14.71 14.94 8.13
C GLY A 402 -15.49 15.96 8.94
N ALA A 403 -15.95 17.03 8.29
CA ALA A 403 -16.98 17.93 8.81
C ALA A 403 -18.35 17.46 8.29
N ALA A 404 -19.35 17.30 9.14
CA ALA A 404 -20.67 16.88 8.69
C ALA A 404 -21.27 17.90 7.71
N LYS A 405 -21.80 17.43 6.58
CA LYS A 405 -22.48 18.29 5.60
C LYS A 405 -23.78 18.80 6.19
N VAL A 406 -23.91 20.12 6.28
CA VAL A 406 -25.11 20.81 6.75
C VAL A 406 -25.71 21.62 5.60
N GLN A 407 -26.97 22.02 5.73
CA GLN A 407 -27.60 22.92 4.77
C GLN A 407 -26.86 24.27 4.73
N ALA A 408 -26.84 24.91 3.55
CA ALA A 408 -26.09 26.15 3.33
C ALA A 408 -26.53 27.24 4.32
N GLY A 409 -25.60 27.71 5.15
CA GLY A 409 -25.82 28.76 6.16
C GLY A 409 -25.65 28.30 7.62
N THR A 410 -25.50 27.00 7.88
CA THR A 410 -25.26 26.46 9.23
C THR A 410 -23.83 25.93 9.37
N GLU A 411 -23.13 26.32 10.42
CA GLU A 411 -21.80 25.75 10.72
C GLU A 411 -21.90 24.29 11.16
N ALA A 412 -20.96 23.47 10.68
CA ALA A 412 -20.86 22.08 11.08
C ALA A 412 -20.39 21.99 12.54
N THR A 413 -21.15 21.28 13.37
CA THR A 413 -20.80 21.03 14.78
C THR A 413 -20.17 19.65 15.00
N ASP A 414 -20.42 18.70 14.09
CA ASP A 414 -19.88 17.34 14.14
C ASP A 414 -18.63 17.23 13.28
N TYR A 415 -17.48 17.12 13.94
CA TYR A 415 -16.18 16.85 13.35
C TYR A 415 -15.70 15.47 13.77
N ARG A 416 -15.28 14.65 12.80
CA ARG A 416 -14.80 13.29 13.06
C ARG A 416 -13.47 13.04 12.38
N PHE A 417 -12.59 12.31 13.07
CA PHE A 417 -11.40 11.72 12.48
C PHE A 417 -11.75 10.34 11.94
N PHE A 418 -11.54 10.13 10.65
CA PHE A 418 -11.67 8.84 9.99
C PHE A 418 -10.29 8.29 9.68
N ILE A 419 -9.96 7.13 10.21
CA ILE A 419 -8.73 6.40 9.90
C ILE A 419 -9.12 5.18 9.06
N ARG A 420 -8.59 5.10 7.84
CA ARG A 420 -8.77 3.96 6.93
C ARG A 420 -7.41 3.37 6.61
N ALA A 421 -7.27 2.05 6.70
CA ALA A 421 -6.02 1.38 6.36
C ALA A 421 -6.31 0.11 5.55
N ILE A 422 -5.51 -0.13 4.53
CA ILE A 422 -5.58 -1.37 3.74
C ILE A 422 -4.51 -2.31 4.29
N VAL A 423 -4.94 -3.34 5.01
CA VAL A 423 -4.06 -4.40 5.53
C VAL A 423 -4.23 -5.62 4.64
N ARG A 424 -3.13 -6.06 4.04
CA ARG A 424 -3.09 -7.29 3.23
C ARG A 424 -2.47 -8.38 4.09
N HIS A 425 -3.21 -9.44 4.37
CA HIS A 425 -2.67 -10.57 5.12
C HIS A 425 -1.91 -11.45 4.13
N SER A 426 -0.60 -11.60 4.30
CA SER A 426 0.19 -12.57 3.52
C SER A 426 0.02 -14.02 4.01
N ASP A 427 -0.72 -14.25 5.10
CA ASP A 427 -0.73 -15.54 5.77
C ASP A 427 -1.90 -16.44 5.36
N LEU A 428 -1.74 -17.05 4.18
CA LEU A 428 -2.32 -18.35 3.85
C LEU A 428 -1.26 -19.35 3.36
N ILE A 429 0.01 -19.12 3.72
CA ILE A 429 1.05 -20.16 3.78
C ILE A 429 1.60 -20.19 5.20
N THR A 430 0.71 -20.35 6.17
CA THR A 430 1.10 -20.69 7.53
C THR A 430 1.77 -22.06 7.50
N LYS A 431 2.85 -22.22 8.28
CA LYS A 431 3.47 -23.46 8.75
C LYS A 431 2.50 -24.49 9.37
N ALA A 432 1.18 -24.35 9.21
CA ALA A 432 0.11 -25.19 9.74
C ALA A 432 -0.34 -26.34 8.80
N ARG A 433 0.36 -26.59 7.69
CA ARG A 433 0.09 -27.75 6.81
C ARG A 433 1.18 -28.83 6.76
N LEU A 434 1.99 -28.92 7.81
CA LEU A 434 2.70 -30.18 8.13
C LEU A 434 1.79 -31.03 9.02
N GLY A 435 0.88 -31.77 8.40
CA GLY A 435 0.12 -32.82 9.09
C GLY A 435 -1.40 -32.71 9.02
N ALA A 436 -2.00 -32.72 7.82
CA ALA A 436 -3.32 -33.32 7.62
C ALA A 436 -3.65 -33.37 6.11
N ALA A 437 -3.88 -34.59 5.63
CA ALA A 437 -4.59 -35.04 4.43
C ALA A 437 -4.78 -34.08 3.24
N ARG A 438 -4.28 -34.54 2.09
CA ARG A 438 -4.64 -34.09 0.74
C ARG A 438 -6.17 -34.11 0.55
N LEU A 439 -6.75 -32.94 0.28
CA LEU A 439 -7.99 -32.83 -0.49
C LEU A 439 -7.72 -31.89 -1.68
N PRO A 440 -8.24 -32.19 -2.87
CA PRO A 440 -7.93 -31.42 -4.08
C PRO A 440 -8.59 -30.04 -4.04
N PHE A 441 -7.84 -29.01 -4.48
CA PHE A 441 -8.37 -27.68 -4.77
C PHE A 441 -9.27 -27.71 -6.02
N PRO A 442 -10.27 -26.82 -6.15
CA PRO A 442 -11.23 -26.84 -7.25
C PRO A 442 -10.56 -26.62 -8.61
N ALA A 443 -10.87 -27.48 -9.57
CA ALA A 443 -10.33 -27.50 -10.94
C ALA A 443 -10.68 -26.27 -11.81
N ALA A 444 -11.47 -25.32 -11.30
CA ALA A 444 -11.95 -24.16 -12.06
C ALA A 444 -10.87 -23.09 -12.32
N PHE A 445 -9.78 -23.06 -11.56
CA PHE A 445 -8.70 -22.08 -11.76
C PHE A 445 -7.59 -22.54 -12.73
N GLN A 446 -7.56 -23.83 -13.09
CA GLN A 446 -6.55 -24.39 -13.99
C GLN A 446 -6.96 -24.38 -15.47
N SER A 447 -8.25 -24.27 -15.78
CA SER A 447 -8.72 -24.28 -17.17
C SER A 447 -8.57 -22.95 -17.91
N TRP A 448 -8.47 -21.82 -17.19
CA TRP A 448 -8.35 -20.48 -17.77
C TRP A 448 -6.97 -20.16 -18.38
N TRP A 449 -5.94 -20.98 -18.12
CA TRP A 449 -4.57 -20.70 -18.59
C TRP A 449 -4.13 -21.57 -19.78
N ARG A 450 -4.96 -22.52 -20.25
CA ARG A 450 -4.61 -23.44 -21.36
C ARG A 450 -5.25 -23.08 -22.71
N ALA A 451 -5.75 -21.85 -22.87
CA ALA A 451 -6.32 -21.37 -24.13
C ALA A 451 -5.56 -20.14 -24.68
N LEU A 452 -4.24 -20.19 -24.56
CA LEU A 452 -3.25 -19.67 -25.52
C LEU A 452 -2.48 -20.88 -26.04
#